data_AF-A0A0N1N5S2-F1
#
_entry.id   AF-A0A0N1N5S2-F1
#
_cell.length_a   1.000
_cell.length_b   1.000
_cell.length_c   1.000
_cell.angle_alpha   90.00
_cell.angle_beta   90.00
_cell.angle_gamma   90.00
#
_symmetry.space_group_name_H-M   'P 1'
#
loop_
_entity.id
_entity.type
_entity.pdbx_description
1 polymer ?
#
loop_
_entity_poly.entity_id
_entity_poly.type
_entity_poly.pdbx_seq_one_letter_code
_entity_poly.pdbx_strand_id
1 'polypeptide(L)'
;MKRSRFTEEQIIGVLKKQEAGLNVSDLCRKHGISDATFYKWKTRYGGLEVSEALICGHRFRILAVIDDFSHKNLTLVADTSLSGGRVARELTVLVESYGKPLMIVSDSDTEFTSHAILK
;
A
#
# COMPACT_ATOMS: atom_id res chain seq x y z
N MET A 1 -2.84 21.30 -8.16
CA MET A 1 -3.67 20.23 -8.76
C MET A 1 -5.05 20.80 -9.07
N LYS A 2 -5.65 20.51 -10.23
CA LYS A 2 -7.07 20.84 -10.47
C LYS A 2 -7.91 20.10 -9.44
N ARG A 3 -8.80 20.80 -8.73
CA ARG A 3 -9.74 20.17 -7.79
C ARG A 3 -10.61 19.18 -8.59
N SER A 4 -10.57 17.92 -8.20
CA SER A 4 -11.47 16.89 -8.72
C SER A 4 -12.91 17.27 -8.39
N ARG A 5 -13.84 16.90 -9.26
CA ARG A 5 -15.29 17.06 -9.02
C ARG A 5 -15.77 16.22 -7.82
N PHE A 6 -15.03 15.16 -7.50
CA PHE A 6 -15.34 14.23 -6.39
C PHE A 6 -14.27 14.33 -5.32
N THR A 7 -14.72 14.32 -4.05
CA THR A 7 -13.82 14.20 -2.89
C THR A 7 -13.33 12.77 -2.73
N GLU A 8 -12.26 12.57 -1.96
CA GLU A 8 -11.69 11.23 -1.74
C GLU A 8 -12.66 10.32 -0.98
N GLU A 9 -13.41 10.88 -0.02
CA GLU A 9 -14.44 10.17 0.72
C GLU A 9 -15.57 9.71 -0.19
N GLN A 10 -15.96 10.55 -1.16
CA GLN A 10 -16.96 10.18 -2.15
C GLN A 10 -16.45 9.04 -3.05
N ILE A 11 -15.20 9.10 -3.50
CA ILE A 11 -14.58 8.07 -4.34
C ILE A 11 -14.52 6.74 -3.59
N ILE A 12 -13.98 6.73 -2.37
CA ILE A 12 -13.87 5.54 -1.51
C ILE A 12 -15.26 4.96 -1.21
N GLY A 13 -16.24 5.81 -0.93
CA GLY A 13 -17.63 5.37 -0.71
C GLY A 13 -18.26 4.69 -1.93
N VAL A 14 -17.90 5.08 -3.16
CA VAL A 14 -18.34 4.38 -4.38
C VAL A 14 -17.63 3.04 -4.53
N LEU A 15 -16.33 2.96 -4.23
CA LEU A 15 -15.57 1.70 -4.31
C LEU A 15 -16.07 0.67 -3.28
N LYS A 16 -16.34 1.08 -2.04
CA LYS A 16 -16.90 0.19 -1.00
C LYS A 16 -18.26 -0.38 -1.38
N LYS A 17 -19.09 0.37 -2.12
CA LYS A 17 -20.37 -0.13 -2.66
C LYS A 17 -20.17 -1.26 -3.66
N GLN A 18 -19.13 -1.18 -4.49
CA GLN A 18 -18.78 -2.28 -5.38
C GLN A 18 -18.29 -3.51 -4.60
N GLU A 19 -17.47 -3.31 -3.56
CA GLU A 19 -17.02 -4.38 -2.68
C GLU A 19 -18.20 -5.05 -1.94
N ALA A 20 -19.25 -4.29 -1.61
CA ALA A 20 -20.51 -4.79 -1.07
C ALA A 20 -21.41 -5.51 -2.11
N GLY A 21 -20.94 -5.67 -3.36
CA GLY A 21 -21.61 -6.46 -4.40
C GLY A 21 -22.45 -5.67 -5.40
N LEU A 22 -22.41 -4.33 -5.40
CA LEU A 22 -23.09 -3.53 -6.44
C LEU A 22 -22.32 -3.57 -7.77
N ASN A 23 -23.06 -3.61 -8.88
CA ASN A 23 -22.48 -3.61 -10.22
C ASN A 23 -21.81 -2.26 -10.57
N VAL A 24 -20.65 -2.34 -11.21
CA VAL A 24 -19.88 -1.16 -11.64
C VAL A 24 -20.70 -0.29 -12.61
N SER A 25 -21.43 -0.90 -13.55
CA SER A 25 -22.27 -0.18 -14.52
C SER A 25 -23.32 0.71 -13.86
N ASP A 26 -23.99 0.21 -12.81
CA ASP A 26 -25.01 0.96 -12.07
C ASP A 26 -24.39 2.09 -11.26
N LEU A 27 -23.23 1.86 -10.66
CA LEU A 27 -22.46 2.89 -9.95
C LEU A 27 -21.99 4.00 -10.90
N CYS A 28 -21.46 3.62 -12.07
CA CYS A 28 -21.03 4.55 -13.10
C CYS A 28 -22.19 5.42 -13.59
N ARG A 29 -23.34 4.81 -13.89
CA ARG A 29 -24.56 5.54 -14.30
C ARG A 29 -25.08 6.46 -13.21
N LYS A 30 -25.14 5.99 -11.96
CA LYS A 30 -25.64 6.75 -10.81
C LYS A 30 -24.76 7.96 -10.48
N HIS A 31 -23.45 7.81 -10.59
CA HIS A 31 -22.49 8.86 -10.25
C HIS A 31 -22.04 9.68 -11.47
N GLY A 32 -22.50 9.34 -12.68
CA GLY A 32 -22.16 10.06 -13.92
C GLY A 32 -20.67 9.96 -14.28
N ILE A 33 -20.06 8.81 -14.02
CA ILE A 33 -18.66 8.51 -14.30
C ILE A 33 -18.55 7.38 -15.32
N SER A 34 -17.43 7.31 -16.03
CA SER A 34 -17.14 6.18 -16.93
C SER A 34 -16.48 5.02 -16.18
N ASP A 35 -16.59 3.80 -16.70
CA ASP A 35 -15.90 2.62 -16.17
C ASP A 35 -14.39 2.84 -16.08
N ALA A 36 -13.80 3.50 -17.08
CA ALA A 36 -12.38 3.86 -17.06
C ALA A 36 -12.01 4.77 -15.87
N THR A 37 -12.92 5.67 -15.46
CA THR A 37 -12.73 6.51 -14.26
C THR A 37 -12.84 5.67 -13.00
N PHE A 38 -13.82 4.77 -12.94
CA PHE A 38 -13.99 3.85 -11.82
C PHE A 38 -12.75 2.97 -11.60
N TYR A 39 -12.21 2.35 -12.65
CA TYR A 39 -11.01 1.51 -12.51
C TYR A 39 -9.76 2.33 -12.18
N LYS A 40 -9.62 3.56 -12.69
CA LYS A 40 -8.56 4.48 -12.24
C LYS A 40 -8.66 4.80 -10.75
N TRP A 41 -9.88 5.01 -10.24
CA TRP A 41 -10.10 5.18 -8.81
C TRP A 41 -9.78 3.91 -8.04
N LYS A 42 -10.18 2.74 -8.54
CA LYS A 42 -9.87 1.45 -7.91
C LYS A 42 -8.38 1.19 -7.77
N THR A 43 -7.56 1.56 -8.77
CA THR A 43 -6.10 1.44 -8.68
C THR A 43 -5.50 2.35 -7.61
N ARG A 44 -6.07 3.54 -7.40
CA ARG A 44 -5.51 4.55 -6.49
C ARG A 44 -6.04 4.40 -5.07
N TYR A 45 -7.36 4.28 -4.93
CA TYR A 45 -8.09 4.31 -3.67
C TYR A 45 -8.70 2.95 -3.26
N GLY A 46 -8.50 1.89 -4.05
CA GLY A 46 -9.07 0.57 -3.76
C GLY A 46 -8.51 -0.02 -2.47
N GLY A 47 -9.39 -0.61 -1.65
CA GLY A 47 -9.03 -1.19 -0.36
C GLY A 47 -8.63 -0.19 0.72
N LEU A 48 -8.78 1.13 0.48
CA LEU A 48 -8.56 2.16 1.51
C LEU A 48 -9.81 2.38 2.36
N GLU A 49 -9.62 2.53 3.66
CA GLU A 49 -10.55 3.25 4.52
C GLU A 49 -10.46 4.76 4.28
N VAL A 50 -11.53 5.49 4.60
CA VAL A 50 -11.53 6.97 4.50
C VAL A 50 -10.45 7.59 5.40
N SER A 51 -10.18 6.98 6.56
CA SER A 51 -9.11 7.38 7.47
C SER A 51 -7.69 7.05 6.96
N GLU A 52 -7.56 6.10 6.04
CA GLU A 52 -6.28 5.68 5.44
C GLU A 52 -5.93 6.46 4.17
N ALA A 53 -6.89 7.20 3.62
CA ALA A 53 -6.69 8.06 2.47
C ALA A 53 -5.87 9.31 2.88
N LEU A 54 -4.56 9.25 2.63
CA LEU A 54 -3.71 10.43 2.67
C LEU A 54 -4.09 11.41 1.55
N ILE A 55 -3.66 12.67 1.63
CA ILE A 55 -3.88 13.73 0.62
C ILE A 55 -3.48 13.30 -0.81
N CYS A 56 -2.57 12.31 -0.94
CA CYS A 56 -2.13 11.77 -2.21
C CYS A 56 -3.02 10.63 -2.75
N GLY A 57 -3.99 10.15 -1.98
CA GLY A 57 -4.87 9.05 -2.32
C GLY A 57 -4.19 7.70 -2.40
N HIS A 58 -3.11 7.49 -1.65
CA HIS A 58 -2.39 6.20 -1.59
C HIS A 58 -2.25 5.78 -0.13
N ARG A 59 -2.34 4.46 0.12
CA ARG A 59 -2.01 3.90 1.44
C ARG A 59 -0.55 4.17 1.75
N PHE A 60 -0.23 4.53 2.99
CA PHE A 60 1.13 4.37 3.48
C PHE A 60 1.32 2.96 4.02
N ARG A 61 2.52 2.42 3.87
CA ARG A 61 2.97 1.16 4.44
C ARG A 61 4.18 1.44 5.31
N ILE A 62 4.38 0.60 6.32
CA ILE A 62 5.52 0.71 7.23
C ILE A 62 6.26 -0.63 7.21
N LEU A 63 7.52 -0.61 6.77
CA LEU A 63 8.44 -1.72 6.99
C LEU A 63 8.98 -1.59 8.41
N ALA A 64 8.72 -2.58 9.25
CA ALA A 64 9.33 -2.70 10.55
C ALA A 64 10.32 -3.86 10.55
N VAL A 65 11.58 -3.60 10.89
CA VAL A 65 12.57 -4.66 11.12
C VAL A 65 12.93 -4.64 12.60
N ILE A 66 12.67 -5.76 13.26
CA ILE A 66 12.87 -5.92 14.69
C ILE A 66 13.86 -7.07 14.89
N ASP A 67 14.83 -6.86 15.77
CA ASP A 67 15.70 -7.94 16.25
C ASP A 67 14.91 -8.83 17.22
N ASP A 68 14.80 -10.12 16.88
CA ASP A 68 13.96 -11.07 17.60
C ASP A 68 14.46 -11.32 19.03
N PHE A 69 15.78 -11.37 19.22
CA PHE A 69 16.38 -11.67 20.53
C PHE A 69 16.31 -10.50 21.51
N SER A 70 16.64 -9.29 21.06
CA SER A 70 16.67 -8.09 21.92
C SER A 70 15.38 -7.29 21.92
N HIS A 71 14.41 -7.65 21.06
CA HIS A 71 13.20 -6.86 20.75
C HIS A 71 13.52 -5.42 20.32
N LYS A 72 14.75 -5.16 19.85
CA LYS A 72 15.16 -3.84 19.40
C LYS A 72 14.60 -3.57 18.02
N ASN A 73 13.94 -2.44 17.86
CA ASN A 73 13.56 -1.95 16.54
C ASN A 73 14.81 -1.44 15.80
N LEU A 74 15.18 -2.10 14.70
CA LEU A 74 16.34 -1.77 13.90
C LEU A 74 16.02 -0.70 12.85
N THR A 75 14.82 -0.74 12.26
CA THR A 75 14.34 0.30 11.35
C THR A 75 12.82 0.35 11.24
N LEU A 76 12.31 1.55 11.01
CA LEU A 76 10.93 1.84 10.64
C LEU A 76 10.94 2.72 9.39
N VAL A 77 10.47 2.17 8.27
CA VAL A 77 10.41 2.90 7.00
C VAL A 77 8.96 3.07 6.58
N ALA A 78 8.46 4.30 6.68
CA ALA A 78 7.15 4.67 6.15
C ALA A 78 7.29 5.13 4.69
N ASP A 79 6.57 4.47 3.78
CA ASP A 79 6.51 4.86 2.37
C ASP A 79 5.12 4.57 1.79
N THR A 80 4.76 5.22 0.70
CA THR A 80 3.51 4.95 -0.04
C THR A 80 3.58 3.65 -0.85
N SER A 81 4.79 3.15 -1.12
CA SER A 81 5.04 1.86 -1.77
C SER A 81 6.35 1.27 -1.28
N LEU A 82 6.29 0.06 -0.71
CA LEU A 82 7.46 -0.71 -0.29
C LEU A 82 7.77 -1.79 -1.32
N SER A 83 8.31 -1.37 -2.46
CA SER A 83 8.76 -2.33 -3.48
C SER A 83 9.90 -3.20 -2.96
N GLY A 84 10.05 -4.43 -3.48
CA GLY A 84 11.14 -5.33 -3.09
C GLY A 84 12.54 -4.71 -3.23
N GLY A 85 12.75 -3.83 -4.22
CA GLY A 85 14.02 -3.10 -4.36
C GLY A 85 14.24 -2.05 -3.26
N ARG A 86 13.16 -1.39 -2.79
CA ARG A 86 13.25 -0.48 -1.63
C ARG A 86 13.58 -1.26 -0.37
N VAL A 87 12.86 -2.36 -0.11
CA VAL A 87 13.09 -3.25 1.04
C VAL A 87 14.52 -3.78 1.04
N ALA A 88 15.00 -4.30 -0.11
CA ALA A 88 16.36 -4.82 -0.24
C ALA A 88 17.42 -3.78 0.15
N ARG A 89 17.26 -2.53 -0.31
CA ARG A 89 18.19 -1.44 0.03
C ARG A 89 18.23 -1.16 1.54
N GLU A 90 17.08 -1.09 2.19
CA GLU A 90 17.01 -0.86 3.64
C GLU A 90 17.63 -2.04 4.40
N LEU A 91 17.39 -3.28 3.96
CA LEU A 91 18.01 -4.47 4.53
C LEU A 91 19.54 -4.49 4.32
N THR A 92 20.05 -4.06 3.16
CA THR A 92 21.50 -3.94 2.91
C THR A 92 22.16 -3.02 3.94
N VAL A 93 21.57 -1.85 4.22
CA VAL A 93 22.09 -0.90 5.21
C VAL A 93 22.12 -1.53 6.62
N LEU A 94 21.11 -2.32 6.97
CA LEU A 94 21.08 -3.03 8.25
C LEU A 94 22.16 -4.11 8.33
N VAL A 95 22.38 -4.87 7.25
CA VAL A 95 23.45 -5.89 7.19
C VAL A 95 24.83 -5.26 7.32
N GLU A 96 25.07 -4.08 6.73
CA GLU A 96 26.32 -3.33 6.91
C GLU A 96 26.52 -2.85 8.35
N SER A 97 25.44 -2.47 9.04
CA SER A 97 25.51 -1.88 10.38
C SER A 97 25.55 -2.92 11.51
N TYR A 98 24.82 -4.03 11.35
CA TYR A 98 24.59 -5.04 12.39
C TYR A 98 25.13 -6.43 12.04
N GLY A 99 25.63 -6.60 10.81
CA GLY A 99 26.05 -7.89 10.29
C GLY A 99 24.90 -8.68 9.66
N LYS A 100 25.24 -9.77 8.98
CA LYS A 100 24.27 -10.62 8.29
C LYS A 100 23.50 -11.48 9.31
N PRO A 101 22.16 -11.41 9.36
CA PRO A 101 21.37 -12.25 10.25
C PRO A 101 21.45 -13.72 9.83
N LEU A 102 21.28 -14.63 10.80
CA LEU A 102 21.19 -16.07 10.54
C LEU A 102 19.86 -16.45 9.89
N MET A 103 18.78 -15.73 10.22
CA MET A 103 17.44 -15.98 9.73
C MET A 103 16.67 -14.65 9.69
N ILE A 104 15.81 -14.50 8.68
CA ILE A 104 14.82 -13.43 8.62
C ILE A 104 13.45 -14.10 8.65
N VAL A 105 12.61 -13.65 9.58
CA VAL A 105 11.20 -14.05 9.66
C VAL A 105 10.38 -12.88 9.16
N SER A 106 9.50 -13.14 8.20
CA SER A 106 8.50 -12.18 7.71
C SER A 106 7.11 -12.69 8.07
N ASP A 107 6.27 -11.80 8.55
CA ASP A 107 4.85 -12.00 8.85
C ASP A 107 3.95 -12.03 7.59
N SER A 108 4.55 -12.05 6.40
CA SER A 108 3.94 -12.17 5.07
C SER A 108 3.21 -10.93 4.57
N ASP A 109 3.90 -10.20 3.68
CA ASP A 109 3.32 -9.41 2.59
C ASP A 109 4.04 -9.77 1.28
N THR A 110 3.37 -9.56 0.13
CA THR A 110 3.86 -9.80 -1.26
C THR A 110 5.22 -9.16 -1.62
N GLU A 111 5.83 -8.43 -0.69
CA GLU A 111 7.05 -7.66 -0.86
C GLU A 111 8.29 -8.56 -0.82
N PHE A 112 8.25 -9.62 -0.01
CA PHE A 112 9.32 -10.64 0.13
C PHE A 112 9.32 -11.72 -0.95
N THR A 113 8.29 -11.80 -1.79
CA THR A 113 8.24 -12.73 -2.95
C THR A 113 8.87 -12.13 -4.21
N SER A 114 9.39 -10.89 -4.13
CA SER A 114 10.06 -10.24 -5.25
C SER A 114 11.39 -10.90 -5.60
N HIS A 115 11.69 -11.03 -6.90
CA HIS A 115 12.99 -11.49 -7.39
C HIS A 115 14.17 -10.63 -6.90
N ALA A 116 13.93 -9.40 -6.48
CA ALA A 116 14.94 -8.52 -5.88
C ALA A 116 15.38 -8.96 -4.48
N ILE A 117 14.57 -9.75 -3.78
CA ILE A 117 14.86 -10.25 -2.43
C ILE A 117 15.32 -11.71 -2.46
N LEU A 118 14.85 -12.49 -3.44
CA LEU A 118 15.18 -13.92 -3.59
C LEU A 118 16.53 -14.21 -4.29
N LYS A 119 17.27 -13.17 -4.72
CA LYS A 119 18.61 -13.29 -5.31
C LYS A 119 19.66 -12.77 -4.35
#